data_AF-A0A2W4QY79-F1
#
_entry.id   AF-A0A2W4QY79-F1
#
_cell.length_a   1.000
_cell.length_b   1.000
_cell.length_c   1.000
_cell.angle_alpha   90.00
_cell.angle_beta   90.00
_cell.angle_gamma   90.00
#
_symmetry.space_group_name_H-M   'P 1'
#
loop_
_entity.id
_entity.type
_entity.pdbx_description
1 polymer ?
#
loop_
_entity_poly.entity_id
_entity_poly.type
_entity_poly.pdbx_seq_one_letter_code
_entity_poly.pdbx_strand_id
1 'polypeptide(L)' 'MAIPTQNEFLLPFLDILSDGKTYTRGKLLTKLAEHFKLSPADIEAMSGRQYTLVNRVAWCDVY' A
#
# COMPACT_ATOMS: atom_id res chain seq x y z
N MET A 1 7.96 10.13 5.99
CA MET A 1 8.97 9.24 5.36
C MET A 1 8.57 9.09 3.92
N ALA A 2 9.49 9.17 2.95
CA ALA A 2 9.11 9.01 1.54
C ALA A 2 8.40 7.65 1.33
N ILE A 3 7.33 7.64 0.52
CA ILE A 3 6.61 6.40 0.20
C ILE A 3 7.60 5.40 -0.42
N PRO A 4 7.68 4.16 0.12
CA PRO A 4 8.59 3.14 -0.39
C PRO A 4 8.42 2.87 -1.89
N THR A 5 9.47 2.33 -2.49
CA THR A 5 9.48 1.89 -3.89
C THR A 5 8.56 0.69 -4.10
N GLN A 6 8.21 0.40 -5.36
CA GLN A 6 7.35 -0.73 -5.71
C GLN A 6 7.87 -2.07 -5.17
N ASN A 7 9.18 -2.29 -5.24
CA ASN A 7 9.82 -3.53 -4.78
C ASN A 7 9.76 -3.67 -3.25
N GLU A 8 9.91 -2.55 -2.53
CA GLU A 8 9.80 -2.53 -1.07
C GLU A 8 8.37 -2.76 -0.60
N PHE A 9 7.36 -2.41 -1.40
CA PHE A 9 5.94 -2.67 -1.11
C PHE A 9 5.56 -4.15 -1.23
N LEU A 10 6.21 -4.90 -2.11
CA LEU A 10 5.78 -6.26 -2.45
C LEU A 10 5.92 -7.22 -1.27
N LEU A 11 7.04 -7.17 -0.53
CA LEU A 11 7.28 -8.10 0.57
C LEU A 11 6.27 -7.92 1.72
N PRO A 12 6.05 -6.71 2.28
CA PRO A 12 5.05 -6.52 3.32
C PRO A 12 3.62 -6.80 2.85
N PHE A 13 3.33 -6.54 1.57
CA PHE A 13 2.04 -6.89 0.99
C PHE A 13 1.79 -8.41 1.01
N LEU A 14 2.76 -9.21 0.55
CA LEU A 14 2.66 -10.67 0.57
C LEU A 14 2.63 -11.22 2.00
N ASP A 15 3.37 -10.63 2.93
CA ASP A 15 3.34 -10.99 4.34
C ASP A 15 1.95 -10.81 4.96
N ILE A 16 1.26 -9.71 4.64
CA ILE A 16 -0.12 -9.46 5.08
C ILE A 16 -1.09 -10.52 4.52
N LEU A 17 -0.89 -10.95 3.27
CA LEU A 17 -1.73 -11.96 2.62
C LEU A 17 -1.38 -13.40 2.99
N SER A 18 -0.24 -13.62 3.65
CA SER A 18 0.25 -14.96 4.00
C SER A 18 -0.68 -15.71 4.97
N ASP A 19 -1.59 -14.98 5.65
CA ASP A 19 -2.58 -15.55 6.55
C ASP A 19 -3.78 -16.21 5.85
N GLY A 20 -3.83 -16.13 4.51
CA GLY A 20 -4.87 -16.75 3.67
C GLY A 20 -6.23 -16.05 3.74
N LYS A 21 -6.32 -14.86 4.36
CA LYS A 21 -7.58 -14.11 4.45
C LYS A 21 -7.76 -13.15 3.28
N THR A 22 -9.02 -12.89 2.94
CA THR A 22 -9.38 -11.83 2.00
C THR A 22 -9.36 -10.48 2.69
N TYR A 23 -8.70 -9.51 2.07
CA TYR A 23 -8.68 -8.12 2.51
C TYR A 23 -9.29 -7.21 1.46
N THR A 24 -10.01 -6.19 1.91
CA THR A 24 -10.36 -5.08 1.02
C THR A 24 -9.13 -4.22 0.77
N ARG A 25 -9.08 -3.54 -0.38
CA ARG A 25 -8.00 -2.61 -0.72
C ARG A 25 -7.76 -1.57 0.38
N GLY A 26 -8.81 -1.00 0.95
CA GLY A 26 -8.69 -0.04 2.05
C GLY A 26 -7.97 -0.62 3.26
N LYS A 27 -8.29 -1.85 3.65
CA LYS A 27 -7.67 -2.53 4.81
C LYS A 27 -6.20 -2.89 4.55
N LEU A 28 -5.86 -3.29 3.32
CA LEU A 28 -4.47 -3.49 2.90
C LEU A 28 -3.68 -2.18 2.96
N LEU A 29 -4.23 -1.09 2.44
CA LEU A 29 -3.59 0.21 2.46
C LEU A 29 -3.36 0.72 3.89
N THR A 30 -4.32 0.55 4.80
CA THR A 30 -4.15 0.88 6.21
C THR A 30 -3.01 0.07 6.84
N LYS A 31 -3.00 -1.26 6.66
CA LYS A 31 -1.94 -2.13 7.20
C LYS A 31 -0.55 -1.80 6.65
N LEU A 32 -0.46 -1.48 5.35
CA LEU A 32 0.79 -1.08 4.72
C LEU A 32 1.26 0.28 5.24
N ALA A 33 0.36 1.25 5.39
CA ALA A 33 0.68 2.56 5.96
C ALA A 33 1.19 2.43 7.42
N GLU A 34 0.57 1.56 8.22
CA GLU A 34 1.04 1.22 9.57
C GLU A 34 2.42 0.56 9.56
N HIS A 35 2.63 -0.44 8.70
CA HIS A 35 3.91 -1.15 8.57
C HIS A 35 5.08 -0.21 8.24
N PHE A 36 4.87 0.70 7.28
CA PHE A 36 5.87 1.68 6.87
C PHE A 36 5.91 2.95 7.74
N LYS A 37 5.04 3.04 8.76
CA LYS A 37 4.90 4.20 9.65
C LYS A 37 4.74 5.50 8.86
N LEU A 38 3.88 5.46 7.83
CA LEU A 38 3.60 6.62 6.99
C LEU A 38 2.88 7.69 7.80
N SER A 39 3.30 8.94 7.64
CA SER A 39 2.58 10.08 8.21
C SER A 39 1.34 10.42 7.37
N PRO A 40 0.39 11.20 7.91
CA PRO A 40 -0.77 11.67 7.13
C PRO A 40 -0.35 12.39 5.84
N ALA A 41 0.71 13.21 5.90
CA ALA A 41 1.25 13.90 4.73
C ALA A 41 1.81 12.93 3.68
N ASP A 42 2.40 11.80 4.10
CA ASP A 42 2.88 10.78 3.18
C ASP A 42 1.70 10.04 2.53
N ILE A 43 0.62 9.76 3.27
CA ILE A 43 -0.58 9.09 2.74
C ILE A 43 -1.29 9.97 1.70
N GLU A 44 -1.33 11.28 1.92
CA GLU A 44 -1.93 12.27 1.02
C GLU A 44 -1.05 12.62 -0.20
N ALA A 45 0.18 12.08 -0.28
CA ALA A 45 1.10 12.39 -1.37
C ALA A 45 0.57 11.89 -2.72
N MET A 46 0.49 12.81 -3.69
CA MET A 46 -0.06 12.57 -5.02
C MET A 46 1.04 12.29 -6.04
N SER A 47 0.83 11.29 -6.90
CA SER A 47 1.62 11.02 -8.10
C SER A 47 0.73 11.26 -9.32
N GLY A 48 0.79 12.47 -9.86
CA GLY A 48 -0.14 12.92 -10.89
C GLY A 48 -1.55 13.13 -10.30
N ARG A 49 -2.54 12.38 -10.79
CA ARG A 49 -3.95 12.49 -10.37
C ARG A 49 -4.39 11.44 -9.34
N GLN A 50 -3.49 10.58 -8.89
CA GLN A 50 -3.79 9.50 -7.96
C GLN A 50 -2.86 9.56 -6.75
N TYR A 51 -3.34 9.07 -5.61
CA TYR A 51 -2.51 8.92 -4.43
C TYR A 51 -1.39 7.91 -4.73
N THR A 52 -0.16 8.31 -4.42
CA THR A 52 1.03 7.50 -4.69
C THR A 52 0.92 6.14 -3.98
N LEU A 53 0.37 6.12 -2.76
CA LEU A 53 0.13 4.91 -1.99
C LEU A 53 -0.87 3.97 -2.67
N VAL A 54 -1.95 4.49 -3.27
CA VAL A 54 -2.95 3.68 -4.00
C VAL A 54 -2.32 3.05 -5.24
N ASN A 55 -1.47 3.79 -5.95
CA ASN A 55 -0.78 3.26 -7.14
C ASN A 55 0.09 2.05 -6.84
N ARG A 56 0.59 1.90 -5.60
CA ARG A 56 1.44 0.77 -5.18
C ARG A 56 0.71 -0.56 -5.14
N VAL A 57 -0.62 -0.55 -5.03
CA VAL A 57 -1.46 -1.76 -4.95
C VAL A 57 -2.48 -1.85 -6.10
N ALA A 58 -2.50 -0.89 -7.02
CA ALA A 58 -3.49 -0.83 -8.10
C ALA A 58 -3.42 -2.01 -9.09
N TRP A 59 -2.26 -2.66 -9.20
CA TRP A 59 -2.08 -3.86 -10.03
C TRP A 59 -2.75 -5.12 -9.44
N CYS A 60 -3.11 -5.09 -8.15
CA CYS A 60 -3.77 -6.21 -7.47
C CYS A 60 -5.27 -6.28 -7.77
N ASP A 61 -5.87 -5.21 -8.31
CA ASP A 61 -7.32 -5.13 -8.56
C ASP A 61 -7.75 -5.81 -9.88
N VAL A 62 -6.82 -6.47 -10.60
CA VAL A 62 -7.03 -6.84 -12.02
C VAL A 62 -7.69 -8.22 -12.23
N TYR A 63 -7.84 -9.08 -11.21
CA TYR A 63 -8.48 -10.40 -11.38
C TYR A 63 -9.32 -10.82 -10.17
#